data_AF-A0A2S6TLH6-F1
#
_entry.id   AF-A0A2S6TLH6-F1
#
_cell.length_a   1.000
_cell.length_b   1.000
_cell.length_c   1.000
_cell.angle_alpha   90.00
_cell.angle_beta   90.00
_cell.angle_gamma   90.00
#
_symmetry.space_group_name_H-M   'P 1'
#
loop_
_entity.id
_entity.type
_entity.pdbx_description
1 polymer ?
#
loop_
_entity_poly.entity_id
_entity_poly.type
_entity_poly.pdbx_seq_one_letter_code
_entity_poly.pdbx_strand_id
1 'polypeptide(L)'
;MQNFFISEKIENFLKAEKLPTPFLVVDLDVVSENYKILKDTFSNSTIYYAVKANSEPRIIERLMKLGSYFDIASIGELEQCFSVGVSPGRISYNNPIKKPDDIKNAYDLGIRNFTFDSKGELSKIAKMAPGSNVFCRFGVRDRGALWPFEGKFGCSSEMLIELMVLASNKGLVPQGVSFHVGSQQSDSSRWTAAITEAAKIFEALLMENIDVKVLNIGGGFPIKYTSEVIGV
;
A
#
# COMPACT_ATOMS: atom_id res chain seq x y z
N MET A 1 17.85 -33.93 -3.13
CA MET A 1 17.20 -32.63 -3.38
C MET A 1 16.63 -32.15 -2.06
N GLN A 2 17.26 -31.17 -1.41
CA GLN A 2 16.80 -30.64 -0.13
C GLN A 2 15.60 -29.72 -0.42
N ASN A 3 14.44 -30.06 0.12
CA ASN A 3 13.23 -29.24 0.01
C ASN A 3 13.42 -27.96 0.83
N PHE A 4 13.86 -26.87 0.19
CA PHE A 4 14.03 -25.55 0.81
C PHE A 4 12.70 -24.86 1.24
N PHE A 5 11.56 -25.57 1.21
CA PHE A 5 10.23 -24.96 1.29
C PHE A 5 9.53 -25.05 2.64
N ILE A 6 10.02 -25.84 3.60
CA ILE A 6 9.35 -26.03 4.89
C ILE A 6 10.39 -25.82 6.00
N SER A 7 10.18 -24.82 6.86
CA SER A 7 11.05 -24.61 8.02
C SER A 7 10.94 -25.78 8.99
N GLU A 8 12.00 -26.06 9.76
CA GLU A 8 11.97 -27.11 10.80
C GLU A 8 10.78 -26.93 11.75
N LYS A 9 10.42 -25.68 12.04
CA LYS A 9 9.24 -25.33 12.85
C LYS A 9 7.93 -25.78 12.21
N ILE A 10 7.72 -25.54 10.91
CA ILE A 10 6.55 -26.02 10.20
C ILE A 10 6.56 -27.55 10.12
N GLU A 11 7.71 -28.19 9.86
CA GLU A 11 7.80 -29.65 9.85
C GLU A 11 7.39 -30.26 11.19
N ASN A 12 7.86 -29.69 12.30
CA ASN A 12 7.52 -30.14 13.64
C ASN A 12 6.03 -29.93 13.94
N PHE A 13 5.45 -28.80 13.52
CA PHE A 13 4.01 -28.56 13.62
C PHE A 13 3.19 -29.60 12.83
N LEU A 14 3.56 -29.89 11.58
CA LEU A 14 2.88 -30.86 10.73
C LEU A 14 2.99 -32.31 11.23
N LYS A 15 4.07 -32.65 11.96
CA LYS A 15 4.21 -33.96 12.62
C LYS A 15 3.33 -34.08 13.85
N ALA A 16 3.16 -33.00 14.60
CA ALA A 16 2.38 -32.95 15.83
C ALA A 16 0.87 -32.88 15.57
N GLU A 17 0.46 -32.11 14.57
CA GLU A 17 -0.94 -31.82 14.27
C GLU A 17 -1.46 -32.64 13.09
N LYS A 18 -2.60 -33.31 13.26
CA LYS A 18 -3.30 -34.01 12.17
C LYS A 18 -4.48 -33.18 11.70
N LEU A 19 -4.23 -32.28 10.76
CA LEU A 19 -5.26 -31.42 10.18
C LEU A 19 -5.86 -32.04 8.90
N PRO A 20 -7.18 -32.03 8.73
CA PRO A 20 -7.81 -32.46 7.47
C PRO A 20 -7.41 -31.51 6.33
N THR A 21 -7.09 -32.07 5.17
CA THR A 21 -6.66 -31.31 4.00
C THR A 21 -7.84 -30.84 3.14
N PRO A 22 -7.69 -29.71 2.41
CA PRO A 22 -6.52 -28.84 2.34
C PRO A 22 -6.46 -27.80 3.48
N PHE A 23 -5.25 -27.49 3.94
CA PHE A 23 -4.98 -26.42 4.89
C PHE A 23 -3.70 -25.64 4.53
N LEU A 24 -3.58 -24.42 5.04
CA LEU A 24 -2.39 -23.60 4.92
C LEU A 24 -1.73 -23.43 6.28
N VAL A 25 -0.40 -23.49 6.33
CA VAL A 25 0.39 -23.17 7.52
C VAL A 25 1.21 -21.93 7.21
N VAL A 26 1.13 -20.93 8.08
CA VAL A 26 1.89 -19.69 7.98
C VAL A 26 2.78 -19.56 9.20
N ASP A 27 4.08 -19.42 8.97
CA ASP A 27 5.04 -19.12 10.04
C ASP A 27 5.10 -17.61 10.30
N LEU A 28 4.51 -17.18 11.42
CA LEU A 28 4.49 -15.76 11.81
C LEU A 28 5.89 -15.22 12.15
N ASP A 29 6.87 -16.08 12.40
CA ASP A 29 8.24 -15.61 12.66
C ASP A 29 8.92 -15.17 11.37
N VAL A 30 8.70 -15.88 10.26
CA VAL A 30 9.12 -15.45 8.91
C VAL A 30 8.48 -14.11 8.53
N VAL A 31 7.20 -13.90 8.86
CA VAL A 31 6.53 -12.59 8.68
C VAL A 31 7.24 -11.50 9.48
N SER A 32 7.62 -11.81 10.72
CA SER A 32 8.29 -10.86 11.62
C SER A 32 9.70 -10.51 11.14
N GLU A 33 10.45 -11.50 10.66
CA GLU A 33 11.80 -11.35 10.09
C GLU A 33 11.76 -10.49 8.83
N ASN A 34 10.86 -10.80 7.89
CA ASN A 34 10.69 -10.02 6.66
C ASN A 34 10.31 -8.56 6.95
N TYR A 35 9.43 -8.32 7.93
CA TYR A 35 9.08 -6.96 8.34
C TYR A 35 10.28 -6.20 8.90
N LYS A 36 11.09 -6.85 9.76
CA LYS A 36 12.29 -6.23 10.33
C LYS A 36 13.32 -5.90 9.26
N ILE A 37 13.59 -6.82 8.34
CA ILE A 37 14.49 -6.59 7.19
C ILE A 37 14.02 -5.36 6.40
N LEU A 38 12.72 -5.28 6.10
CA LEU A 38 12.16 -4.15 5.36
C LEU A 38 12.27 -2.85 6.17
N LYS A 39 12.00 -2.89 7.48
CA LYS A 39 12.06 -1.72 8.37
C LYS A 39 13.48 -1.19 8.53
N ASP A 40 14.47 -2.08 8.63
CA ASP A 40 15.87 -1.72 8.74
C ASP A 40 16.40 -1.15 7.41
N THR A 41 16.01 -1.75 6.29
CA THR A 41 16.38 -1.27 4.94
C THR A 41 15.79 0.12 4.64
N PHE A 42 14.55 0.36 5.07
CA PHE A 42 13.85 1.64 4.91
C PHE A 42 13.63 2.34 6.26
N SER A 43 14.72 2.55 7.01
CA SER A 43 14.69 3.06 8.39
C SER A 43 13.91 4.37 8.55
N ASN A 44 14.06 5.28 7.59
CA ASN A 44 13.38 6.59 7.56
C ASN A 44 11.95 6.56 6.99
N SER A 45 11.43 5.39 6.63
CA SER A 45 10.10 5.24 6.04
C SER A 45 9.11 4.60 7.02
N THR A 46 7.83 4.92 6.81
CA THR A 46 6.73 4.22 7.46
C THR A 46 6.25 3.10 6.55
N ILE A 47 6.19 1.87 7.07
CA ILE A 47 5.74 0.70 6.30
C ILE A 47 4.23 0.58 6.45
N TYR A 48 3.51 0.62 5.32
CA TYR A 48 2.09 0.30 5.24
C TYR A 48 1.93 -1.10 4.62
N TYR A 49 1.59 -2.09 5.44
CA TYR A 49 1.32 -3.43 4.96
C TYR A 49 0.02 -3.46 4.15
N ALA A 50 0.09 -3.88 2.90
CA ALA A 50 -1.08 -4.02 2.03
C ALA A 50 -1.88 -5.27 2.42
N VAL A 51 -3.00 -5.07 3.12
CA VAL A 51 -3.81 -6.13 3.74
C VAL A 51 -4.30 -7.15 2.70
N LYS A 52 -4.61 -6.68 1.49
CA LYS A 52 -4.98 -7.52 0.33
C LYS A 52 -4.00 -8.67 0.02
N ALA A 53 -2.73 -8.57 0.42
CA ALA A 53 -1.72 -9.61 0.15
C ALA A 53 -1.99 -10.87 0.98
N ASN A 54 -2.28 -10.71 2.27
CA ASN A 54 -2.76 -11.76 3.15
C ASN A 54 -3.46 -11.12 4.36
N SER A 55 -4.78 -11.24 4.41
CA SER A 55 -5.61 -10.54 5.40
C SER A 55 -5.91 -11.37 6.65
N GLU A 56 -5.12 -12.42 6.90
CA GLU A 56 -5.26 -13.25 8.09
C GLU A 56 -5.00 -12.41 9.37
N PRO A 57 -5.93 -12.40 10.34
CA PRO A 57 -5.85 -11.51 11.51
C PRO A 57 -4.57 -11.66 12.34
N ARG A 58 -4.01 -12.86 12.51
CA ARG A 58 -2.78 -13.06 13.31
C ARG A 58 -1.55 -12.47 12.61
N ILE A 59 -1.52 -12.43 11.28
CA ILE A 59 -0.50 -11.68 10.51
C ILE A 59 -0.61 -10.19 10.79
N ILE A 60 -1.82 -9.63 10.68
CA ILE A 60 -2.09 -8.20 10.94
C ILE A 60 -1.71 -7.84 12.38
N GLU A 61 -2.13 -8.64 13.36
CA GLU A 61 -1.80 -8.45 14.78
C GLU A 61 -0.29 -8.48 15.02
N ARG A 62 0.43 -9.44 14.41
CA ARG A 62 1.89 -9.56 14.52
C ARG A 62 2.58 -8.31 13.97
N LEU A 63 2.19 -7.87 12.78
CA LEU A 63 2.75 -6.67 12.13
C LEU A 63 2.40 -5.39 12.90
N MET A 64 1.20 -5.31 13.46
CA MET A 64 0.76 -4.18 14.29
C MET A 64 1.66 -4.04 15.53
N LYS A 65 1.92 -5.15 16.23
CA LYS A 65 2.81 -5.20 17.40
C LYS A 65 4.26 -4.82 17.07
N LEU A 66 4.70 -5.06 15.84
CA LEU A 66 6.03 -4.66 15.35
C LEU A 66 6.11 -3.20 14.89
N GLY A 67 4.99 -2.48 14.82
CA GLY A 67 4.96 -1.06 14.44
C GLY A 67 4.47 -0.77 13.02
N SER A 68 3.94 -1.75 12.29
CA SER A 68 3.42 -1.55 10.92
C SER A 68 2.21 -0.64 10.86
N TYR A 69 2.12 0.18 9.83
CA TYR A 69 0.88 0.80 9.39
C TYR A 69 0.20 -0.14 8.37
N PHE A 70 -1.01 0.20 7.94
CA PHE A 70 -1.81 -0.69 7.08
C PHE A 70 -2.43 0.06 5.90
N ASP A 71 -2.28 -0.51 4.72
CA ASP A 71 -2.95 -0.10 3.50
C ASP A 71 -4.13 -1.03 3.25
N ILE A 72 -5.33 -0.44 3.22
CA ILE A 72 -6.58 -1.14 2.93
C ILE A 72 -7.11 -0.79 1.54
N ALA A 73 -7.78 -1.76 0.93
CA ALA A 73 -8.46 -1.64 -0.35
C ALA A 73 -9.99 -1.71 -0.24
N SER A 74 -10.53 -2.10 0.92
CA SER A 74 -11.97 -2.23 1.17
C SER A 74 -12.35 -2.06 2.64
N ILE A 75 -13.65 -1.89 2.92
CA ILE A 75 -14.18 -1.88 4.29
C ILE A 75 -13.96 -3.24 5.00
N GLY A 76 -14.03 -4.36 4.29
CA GLY A 76 -13.74 -5.67 4.90
C GLY A 76 -12.30 -5.76 5.43
N GLU A 77 -11.33 -5.18 4.72
CA GLU A 77 -9.95 -5.11 5.21
C GLU A 77 -9.80 -4.14 6.40
N LEU A 78 -10.59 -3.05 6.44
CA LEU A 78 -10.67 -2.15 7.60
C LEU A 78 -11.19 -2.89 8.84
N GLU A 79 -12.26 -3.68 8.69
CA GLU A 79 -12.83 -4.49 9.77
C GLU A 79 -11.83 -5.51 10.30
N GLN A 80 -11.06 -6.16 9.41
CA GLN A 80 -9.98 -7.06 9.81
C GLN A 80 -8.90 -6.35 10.63
N CYS A 81 -8.49 -5.15 10.23
CA CYS A 81 -7.54 -4.34 11.00
C CYS A 81 -8.08 -3.97 12.39
N PHE A 82 -9.36 -3.56 12.46
CA PHE A 82 -10.00 -3.22 13.73
C PHE A 82 -10.23 -4.43 14.64
N SER A 83 -10.49 -5.61 14.08
CA SER A 83 -10.69 -6.84 14.85
C SER A 83 -9.48 -7.22 15.72
N VAL A 84 -8.29 -6.74 15.35
CA VAL A 84 -7.04 -6.95 16.11
C VAL A 84 -6.52 -5.68 16.77
N GLY A 85 -7.33 -4.61 16.80
CA GLY A 85 -7.04 -3.38 17.56
C GLY A 85 -6.16 -2.35 16.85
N VAL A 86 -6.03 -2.39 15.52
CA VAL A 86 -5.28 -1.35 14.78
C VAL A 86 -5.99 0.01 14.93
N SER A 87 -5.26 1.01 15.41
CA SER A 87 -5.79 2.38 15.53
C SER A 87 -6.05 3.00 14.15
N PRO A 88 -7.15 3.77 13.95
CA PRO A 88 -7.46 4.40 12.66
C PRO A 88 -6.34 5.28 12.09
N GLY A 89 -5.58 5.97 12.95
CA GLY A 89 -4.44 6.80 12.54
C GLY A 89 -3.26 6.04 11.93
N ARG A 90 -3.26 4.70 11.99
CA ARG A 90 -2.27 3.82 11.36
C ARG A 90 -2.74 3.22 10.04
N ILE A 91 -3.87 3.68 9.51
CA ILE A 91 -4.50 3.10 8.32
C ILE A 91 -4.59 4.16 7.21
N SER A 92 -4.31 3.74 5.97
CA SER A 92 -4.56 4.52 4.75
C SER A 92 -5.45 3.73 3.80
N TYR A 93 -6.44 4.39 3.20
CA TYR A 93 -7.32 3.77 2.22
C TYR A 93 -6.77 4.06 0.80
N ASN A 94 -5.82 3.24 0.33
CA ASN A 94 -5.10 3.54 -0.92
C ASN A 94 -5.77 3.03 -2.20
N ASN A 95 -6.92 2.36 -2.15
CA ASN A 95 -7.67 2.06 -3.37
C ASN A 95 -8.09 3.38 -4.05
N PRO A 96 -7.65 3.68 -5.28
CA PRO A 96 -7.94 4.96 -5.93
C PRO A 96 -9.39 5.09 -6.41
N ILE A 97 -10.20 4.01 -6.38
CA ILE A 97 -11.60 4.02 -6.79
C ILE A 97 -12.47 3.35 -5.72
N LYS A 98 -13.22 4.17 -4.98
CA LYS A 98 -14.03 3.73 -3.83
C LYS A 98 -15.51 4.06 -4.04
N LYS A 99 -16.40 3.30 -3.41
CA LYS A 99 -17.82 3.66 -3.35
C LYS A 99 -17.98 4.88 -2.42
N PRO A 100 -18.89 5.83 -2.72
CA PRO A 100 -19.14 6.97 -1.83
C PRO A 100 -19.45 6.55 -0.39
N ASP A 101 -20.27 5.50 -0.20
CA ASP A 101 -20.63 4.99 1.12
C ASP A 101 -19.42 4.39 1.84
N ASP A 102 -18.52 3.70 1.13
CA ASP A 102 -17.28 3.17 1.71
C ASP A 102 -16.35 4.31 2.17
N ILE A 103 -16.27 5.40 1.41
CA ILE A 103 -15.50 6.60 1.81
C ILE A 103 -16.10 7.19 3.10
N LYS A 104 -17.43 7.36 3.12
CA LYS A 104 -18.13 7.93 4.27
C LYS A 104 -17.94 7.04 5.51
N ASN A 105 -18.13 5.74 5.38
CA ASN A 105 -17.99 4.78 6.47
C ASN A 105 -16.55 4.79 7.02
N ALA A 106 -15.55 4.73 6.17
CA ALA A 106 -14.15 4.82 6.60
C ALA A 106 -13.86 6.14 7.32
N TYR A 107 -14.39 7.26 6.82
CA TYR A 107 -14.26 8.57 7.48
C TYR A 107 -14.93 8.62 8.85
N ASP A 108 -16.17 8.13 8.97
CA ASP A 108 -16.90 8.07 10.24
C ASP A 108 -16.14 7.21 11.27
N LEU A 109 -15.45 6.15 10.80
CA LEU A 109 -14.59 5.28 11.59
C LEU A 109 -13.19 5.87 11.91
N GLY A 110 -12.94 7.12 11.54
CA GLY A 110 -11.71 7.83 11.88
C GLY A 110 -10.58 7.75 10.84
N ILE A 111 -10.81 7.16 9.67
CA ILE A 111 -9.83 7.17 8.57
C ILE A 111 -9.75 8.57 7.96
N ARG A 112 -8.51 9.06 7.77
CA ARG A 112 -8.25 10.41 7.26
C ARG A 112 -7.33 10.44 6.04
N ASN A 113 -6.73 9.32 5.65
CA ASN A 113 -5.82 9.24 4.52
C ASN A 113 -6.50 8.48 3.36
N PHE A 114 -6.70 9.15 2.22
CA PHE A 114 -7.36 8.58 1.05
C PHE A 114 -6.55 8.81 -0.21
N THR A 115 -6.41 7.78 -1.04
CA THR A 115 -5.77 7.90 -2.35
C THR A 115 -6.79 8.10 -3.45
N PHE A 116 -6.42 8.82 -4.51
CA PHE A 116 -7.24 9.03 -5.70
C PHE A 116 -6.35 9.23 -6.93
N ASP A 117 -6.93 9.06 -8.12
CA ASP A 117 -6.24 9.31 -9.40
C ASP A 117 -7.15 9.96 -10.46
N SER A 118 -8.32 10.49 -10.04
CA SER A 118 -9.28 11.09 -10.96
C SER A 118 -10.11 12.19 -10.29
N LYS A 119 -10.64 13.10 -11.12
CA LYS A 119 -11.53 14.18 -10.66
C LYS A 119 -12.82 13.65 -10.03
N GLY A 120 -13.35 12.55 -10.57
CA GLY A 120 -14.55 11.90 -10.04
C GLY A 120 -14.31 11.36 -8.63
N GLU A 121 -13.18 10.70 -8.41
CA GLU A 121 -12.80 10.22 -7.08
C GLU A 121 -12.58 11.36 -6.09
N LEU A 122 -11.81 12.39 -6.50
CA LEU A 122 -11.57 13.57 -5.67
C LEU A 122 -12.88 14.22 -5.21
N SER A 123 -13.86 14.32 -6.11
CA SER A 123 -15.17 14.91 -5.80
C SER A 123 -15.95 14.07 -4.79
N LYS A 124 -15.83 12.73 -4.84
CA LYS A 124 -16.42 11.84 -3.83
C LYS A 124 -15.76 12.02 -2.47
N ILE A 125 -14.43 12.07 -2.41
CA ILE A 125 -13.68 12.26 -1.15
C ILE A 125 -14.03 13.62 -0.53
N ALA A 126 -14.02 14.70 -1.31
CA ALA A 126 -14.36 16.04 -0.82
C ALA A 126 -15.75 16.10 -0.19
N LYS A 127 -16.72 15.35 -0.74
CA LYS A 127 -18.10 15.30 -0.24
C LYS A 127 -18.25 14.39 0.98
N MET A 128 -17.64 13.21 0.95
CA MET A 128 -17.89 12.15 1.93
C MET A 128 -16.89 12.11 3.09
N ALA A 129 -15.73 12.72 2.92
CA ALA A 129 -14.63 12.74 3.88
C ALA A 129 -13.95 14.13 3.93
N PRO A 130 -14.69 15.20 4.27
CA PRO A 130 -14.19 16.57 4.24
C PRO A 130 -13.00 16.77 5.18
N GLY A 131 -12.05 17.62 4.77
CA GLY A 131 -10.83 17.91 5.54
C GLY A 131 -9.83 16.76 5.60
N SER A 132 -10.03 15.69 4.84
CA SER A 132 -9.11 14.54 4.84
C SER A 132 -7.82 14.83 4.09
N ASN A 133 -6.78 14.11 4.48
CA ASN A 133 -5.51 14.03 3.76
C ASN A 133 -5.72 13.21 2.48
N VAL A 134 -5.25 13.75 1.36
CA VAL A 134 -5.33 13.07 0.08
C VAL A 134 -3.97 12.86 -0.56
N PHE A 135 -3.85 11.70 -1.22
CA PHE A 135 -2.69 11.28 -1.97
C PHE A 135 -3.10 11.09 -3.42
N CYS A 136 -2.55 11.87 -4.34
CA CYS A 136 -2.82 11.64 -5.76
C CYS A 136 -1.84 10.61 -6.32
N ARG A 137 -2.36 9.62 -7.04
CA ARG A 137 -1.55 8.56 -7.64
C ARG A 137 -1.29 8.85 -9.12
N PHE A 138 -0.03 8.84 -9.53
CA PHE A 138 0.34 8.89 -10.94
C PHE A 138 0.71 7.50 -11.48
N GLY A 139 0.56 7.34 -12.80
CA GLY A 139 0.93 6.12 -13.51
C GLY A 139 2.44 6.03 -13.76
N VAL A 140 3.03 4.86 -13.54
CA VAL A 140 4.43 4.58 -13.90
C VAL A 140 4.43 3.80 -15.21
N ARG A 141 5.20 4.24 -16.20
CA ARG A 141 5.37 3.50 -17.45
C ARG A 141 6.09 2.16 -17.20
N ASP A 142 5.39 1.05 -17.34
CA ASP A 142 5.82 -0.31 -17.01
C ASP A 142 6.31 -1.04 -18.28
N ARG A 143 7.50 -1.60 -18.16
CA ARG A 143 8.03 -2.63 -19.05
C ARG A 143 8.75 -3.61 -18.15
N GLY A 144 8.02 -4.54 -17.53
CA GLY A 144 8.65 -5.64 -16.77
C GLY A 144 7.84 -6.30 -15.65
N ALA A 145 6.75 -5.71 -15.13
CA ALA A 145 5.98 -6.39 -14.07
C ALA A 145 5.17 -7.59 -14.61
N LEU A 146 5.09 -8.66 -13.81
CA LEU A 146 4.23 -9.81 -14.13
C LEU A 146 2.74 -9.44 -14.09
N TRP A 147 2.39 -8.45 -13.26
CA TRP A 147 1.04 -7.90 -13.12
C TRP A 147 1.08 -6.36 -13.21
N PRO A 148 1.02 -5.79 -14.43
CA PRO A 148 1.06 -4.35 -14.61
C PRO A 148 -0.24 -3.70 -14.09
N PHE A 149 -0.11 -2.53 -13.46
CA PHE A 149 -1.25 -1.67 -13.10
C PHE A 149 -1.53 -0.57 -14.14
N GLU A 150 -0.68 -0.47 -15.17
CA GLU A 150 -0.82 0.50 -16.26
C GLU A 150 -2.16 0.39 -16.98
N GLY A 151 -2.68 1.54 -17.40
CA GLY A 151 -3.97 1.65 -18.08
C GLY A 151 -5.19 1.52 -17.18
N LYS A 152 -5.03 1.03 -15.94
CA LYS A 152 -6.12 0.93 -14.96
C LYS A 152 -6.03 1.96 -13.82
N PHE A 153 -4.82 2.24 -13.32
CA PHE A 153 -4.62 3.11 -12.16
C PHE A 153 -3.50 4.13 -12.38
N GLY A 154 -3.70 5.32 -11.82
CA GLY A 154 -2.77 6.44 -11.88
C GLY A 154 -3.05 7.39 -13.06
N CYS A 155 -3.05 8.70 -12.79
CA CYS A 155 -3.19 9.73 -13.81
C CYS A 155 -1.83 10.19 -14.36
N SER A 156 -1.85 11.09 -15.35
CA SER A 156 -0.62 11.76 -15.81
C SER A 156 -0.11 12.74 -14.75
N SER A 157 1.17 13.12 -14.87
CA SER A 157 1.80 14.11 -13.98
C SER A 157 1.10 15.47 -14.07
N GLU A 158 0.68 15.89 -15.27
CA GLU A 158 -0.02 17.16 -15.50
C GLU A 158 -1.39 17.16 -14.82
N MET A 159 -2.17 16.10 -15.03
CA MET A 159 -3.46 15.94 -14.39
C MET A 159 -3.32 15.86 -12.86
N LEU A 160 -2.27 15.22 -12.35
CA LEU A 160 -2.01 15.13 -10.91
C LEU A 160 -1.86 16.52 -10.30
N ILE A 161 -1.09 17.42 -10.94
CA ILE A 161 -0.89 18.79 -10.46
C ILE A 161 -2.24 19.52 -10.41
N GLU A 162 -3.02 19.48 -11.49
CA GLU A 162 -4.37 20.08 -11.55
C GLU A 162 -5.30 19.55 -10.44
N LEU A 163 -5.25 18.25 -10.21
CA LEU A 163 -6.05 17.56 -9.20
C LEU A 163 -5.68 17.96 -7.77
N MET A 164 -4.39 18.14 -7.48
CA MET A 164 -3.92 18.53 -6.15
C MET A 164 -4.27 19.99 -5.82
N VAL A 165 -4.20 20.90 -6.81
CA VAL A 165 -4.71 22.27 -6.67
C VAL A 165 -6.22 22.26 -6.42
N LEU A 166 -6.96 21.46 -7.20
CA LEU A 166 -8.40 21.30 -7.01
C LEU A 166 -8.75 20.70 -5.65
N ALA A 167 -7.94 19.79 -5.11
CA ALA A 167 -8.14 19.20 -3.79
C ALA A 167 -8.05 20.27 -2.70
N SER A 168 -7.01 21.11 -2.74
CA SER A 168 -6.84 22.25 -1.83
C SER A 168 -8.04 23.19 -1.89
N ASN A 169 -8.47 23.58 -3.10
CA ASN A 169 -9.65 24.44 -3.32
C ASN A 169 -10.97 23.83 -2.82
N LYS A 170 -11.03 22.51 -2.65
CA LYS A 170 -12.19 21.79 -2.10
C LYS A 170 -12.10 21.57 -0.58
N GLY A 171 -11.09 22.14 0.09
CA GLY A 171 -10.90 22.00 1.53
C GLY A 171 -10.36 20.63 1.96
N LEU A 172 -9.76 19.88 1.03
CA LEU A 172 -8.96 18.69 1.36
C LEU A 172 -7.50 19.10 1.59
N VAL A 173 -6.73 18.24 2.24
CA VAL A 173 -5.30 18.47 2.51
C VAL A 173 -4.47 17.66 1.52
N PRO A 174 -3.82 18.29 0.52
CA PRO A 174 -2.92 17.60 -0.40
C PRO A 174 -1.67 17.16 0.36
N GLN A 175 -1.66 15.92 0.85
CA GLN A 175 -0.62 15.42 1.77
C GLN A 175 0.56 14.84 1.02
N GLY A 176 0.32 14.23 -0.14
CA GLY A 176 1.38 13.52 -0.84
C GLY A 176 1.03 13.04 -2.23
N VAL A 177 2.04 12.43 -2.84
CA VAL A 177 1.96 11.79 -4.15
C VAL A 177 2.26 10.31 -3.96
N SER A 178 1.62 9.46 -4.76
CA SER A 178 1.87 8.02 -4.73
C SER A 178 2.09 7.42 -6.11
N PHE A 179 2.79 6.30 -6.16
CA PHE A 179 2.89 5.46 -7.35
C PHE A 179 2.99 3.98 -6.96
N HIS A 180 2.97 3.10 -7.95
CA HIS A 180 3.29 1.68 -7.76
C HIS A 180 3.89 1.13 -9.06
N VAL A 181 5.04 0.48 -8.99
CA VAL A 181 5.81 0.00 -10.16
C VAL A 181 5.34 -1.35 -10.75
N GLY A 182 4.10 -1.75 -10.44
CA GLY A 182 3.60 -3.11 -10.70
C GLY A 182 3.99 -4.12 -9.62
N SER A 183 3.31 -5.28 -9.59
CA SER A 183 3.61 -6.35 -8.63
C SER A 183 4.66 -7.30 -9.19
N GLN A 184 5.48 -7.90 -8.31
CA GLN A 184 6.57 -8.81 -8.70
C GLN A 184 7.58 -8.12 -9.63
N GLN A 185 8.03 -6.93 -9.25
CA GLN A 185 8.95 -6.12 -10.04
C GLN A 185 10.40 -6.44 -9.65
N SER A 186 11.16 -7.03 -10.55
CA SER A 186 12.58 -7.37 -10.34
C SER A 186 13.54 -6.28 -10.80
N ASP A 187 13.07 -5.30 -11.59
CA ASP A 187 13.90 -4.21 -12.10
C ASP A 187 13.84 -2.99 -11.14
N SER A 188 14.87 -2.84 -10.33
CA SER A 188 14.98 -1.75 -9.35
C SER A 188 15.02 -0.36 -10.00
N SER A 189 15.43 -0.25 -11.27
CA SER A 189 15.48 1.02 -12.01
C SER A 189 14.10 1.66 -12.18
N ARG A 190 13.02 0.88 -12.04
CA ARG A 190 11.64 1.37 -12.10
C ARG A 190 11.27 2.26 -10.94
N TRP A 191 11.74 1.95 -9.74
CA TRP A 191 11.59 2.85 -8.60
C TRP A 191 12.40 4.13 -8.81
N THR A 192 13.64 4.03 -9.31
CA THR A 192 14.48 5.21 -9.62
C THR A 192 13.78 6.15 -10.60
N ALA A 193 13.22 5.62 -11.69
CA ALA A 193 12.49 6.42 -12.67
C ALA A 193 11.25 7.09 -12.07
N ALA A 194 10.45 6.34 -11.30
CA ALA A 194 9.24 6.87 -10.67
C ALA A 194 9.54 7.92 -9.58
N ILE A 195 10.59 7.73 -8.78
CA ILE A 195 11.03 8.70 -7.77
C ILE A 195 11.55 9.97 -8.45
N THR A 196 12.28 9.84 -9.55
CA THR A 196 12.75 10.99 -10.33
C THR A 196 11.58 11.80 -10.89
N GLU A 197 10.53 11.14 -11.37
CA GLU A 197 9.32 11.81 -11.83
C GLU A 197 8.56 12.47 -10.67
N ALA A 198 8.45 11.79 -9.54
CA ALA A 198 7.84 12.35 -8.34
C ALA A 198 8.57 13.62 -7.86
N ALA A 199 9.90 13.69 -7.96
CA ALA A 199 10.66 14.88 -7.61
C ALA A 199 10.23 16.10 -8.45
N LYS A 200 10.07 15.93 -9.77
CA LYS A 200 9.58 17.00 -10.66
C LYS A 200 8.14 17.42 -10.33
N ILE A 201 7.31 16.45 -9.97
CA ILE A 201 5.93 16.71 -9.54
C ILE A 201 5.93 17.54 -8.25
N PHE A 202 6.78 17.23 -7.27
CA PHE A 202 6.91 18.01 -6.03
C PHE A 202 7.32 19.45 -6.32
N GLU A 203 8.30 19.67 -7.19
CA GLU A 203 8.72 21.00 -7.61
C GLU A 203 7.58 21.78 -8.27
N ALA A 204 6.84 21.15 -9.20
CA ALA A 204 5.71 21.78 -9.88
C ALA A 204 4.55 22.11 -8.91
N LEU A 205 4.24 21.22 -7.98
CA LEU A 205 3.23 21.47 -6.95
C LEU A 205 3.61 22.66 -6.05
N LEU A 206 4.89 22.79 -5.70
CA LEU A 206 5.36 23.92 -4.90
C LEU A 206 5.19 25.26 -5.63
N MET A 207 5.38 25.30 -6.95
CA MET A 207 5.12 26.50 -7.76
C MET A 207 3.64 26.91 -7.73
N GLU A 208 2.73 25.95 -7.55
CA GLU A 208 1.29 26.15 -7.37
C GLU A 208 0.90 26.40 -5.90
N ASN A 209 1.87 26.64 -5.00
CA ASN A 209 1.69 26.79 -3.55
C ASN A 209 1.09 25.55 -2.85
N ILE A 210 1.30 24.36 -3.42
CA ILE A 210 0.92 23.08 -2.84
C ILE A 210 2.16 22.37 -2.28
N ASP A 211 2.37 22.49 -0.97
CA ASP A 211 3.54 21.96 -0.28
C ASP A 211 3.28 20.54 0.27
N VAL A 212 3.35 19.54 -0.61
CA VAL A 212 3.21 18.12 -0.26
C VAL A 212 4.39 17.60 0.57
N LYS A 213 4.13 16.70 1.51
CA LYS A 213 5.14 16.23 2.48
C LYS A 213 5.52 14.77 2.35
N VAL A 214 4.72 13.98 1.64
CA VAL A 214 4.84 12.52 1.63
C VAL A 214 4.92 11.99 0.22
N LEU A 215 5.92 11.16 -0.04
CA LEU A 215 5.98 10.29 -1.21
C LEU A 215 5.67 8.86 -0.76
N ASN A 216 4.62 8.27 -1.33
CA ASN A 216 4.30 6.85 -1.16
C ASN A 216 4.79 6.08 -2.40
N ILE A 217 5.84 5.28 -2.24
CA ILE A 217 6.48 4.53 -3.34
C ILE A 217 5.75 3.23 -3.72
N GLY A 218 4.65 2.92 -3.04
CA GLY A 218 3.89 1.69 -3.24
C GLY A 218 4.66 0.45 -2.80
N GLY A 219 4.29 -0.69 -3.39
CA GLY A 219 4.95 -1.98 -3.19
C GLY A 219 5.53 -2.51 -4.49
N GLY A 220 5.47 -3.82 -4.66
CA GLY A 220 5.96 -4.50 -5.85
C GLY A 220 7.22 -5.33 -5.62
N PHE A 221 7.80 -5.26 -4.42
CA PHE A 221 8.92 -6.10 -4.00
C PHE A 221 8.63 -7.57 -4.33
N PRO A 222 9.50 -8.24 -5.08
CA PRO A 222 9.21 -9.58 -5.57
C PRO A 222 9.43 -10.61 -4.48
N ILE A 223 8.77 -11.76 -4.61
CA ILE A 223 9.04 -12.96 -3.82
C ILE A 223 9.40 -14.13 -4.74
N LYS A 224 10.16 -15.10 -4.24
CA LYS A 224 10.46 -16.33 -4.98
C LYS A 224 9.24 -17.26 -4.96
N TYR A 225 8.55 -17.39 -6.11
CA TYR A 225 7.44 -18.34 -6.26
C TYR A 225 7.94 -19.71 -6.72
N THR A 226 8.19 -19.85 -8.02
CA THR A 226 8.67 -21.07 -8.67
C THR A 226 9.95 -20.86 -9.48
N SER A 227 10.18 -19.64 -9.97
CA SER A 227 11.40 -19.23 -10.66
C SER A 227 12.31 -18.42 -9.74
N GLU A 228 13.61 -18.45 -10.02
CA GLU A 228 14.56 -17.54 -9.37
C GLU A 228 14.26 -16.10 -9.73
N VAL A 229 14.51 -15.21 -8.77
CA VAL A 229 14.42 -13.77 -8.95
C VAL A 229 15.76 -13.21 -8.52
N ILE A 230 16.42 -12.47 -9.41
CA ILE A 230 17.74 -11.91 -9.11
C ILE A 230 17.63 -10.97 -7.91
N GLY A 231 18.38 -11.27 -6.85
CA GLY A 231 18.41 -10.48 -5.63
C GLY A 231 17.34 -10.82 -4.57
N VAL A 232 16.56 -11.90 -4.75
CA VAL A 232 15.57 -12.42 -3.78
C VAL A 232 15.76 -13.92 -3.53
#